data_AF-A0A354BNM8-F1
#
_entry.id   AF-A0A354BNM8-F1
#
_cell.length_a   1.000
_cell.length_b   1.000
_cell.length_c   1.000
_cell.angle_alpha   90.00
_cell.angle_beta   90.00
_cell.angle_gamma   90.00
#
_symmetry.space_group_name_H-M   'P 1'
#
loop_
_entity.id
_entity.type
_entity.pdbx_description
1 polymer ?
#
loop_
_entity_poly.entity_id
_entity_poly.type
_entity_poly.pdbx_seq_one_letter_code
_entity_poly.pdbx_strand_id
1 'polypeptide(L)' 'MKRTCDICLATLGLIVTLPLLAIIALLIKLDSSGPVIFRQIRVGQGFRPFAILKFRTMVANDSVGGSLITVGQDSRI' A
#
# COMPACT_ATOMS: atom_id res chain seq x y z
N MET A 1 -6.76 18.01 -20.69
CA MET A 1 -6.61 16.66 -21.29
C MET A 1 -5.76 15.70 -20.45
N LYS A 2 -4.58 16.08 -19.92
CA LYS A 2 -3.74 15.19 -19.08
C LYS A 2 -4.51 14.51 -17.93
N ARG A 3 -5.16 15.30 -17.07
CA ARG A 3 -5.96 14.78 -15.94
C ARG A 3 -7.05 13.79 -16.33
N THR A 4 -7.77 14.06 -17.43
CA THR A 4 -8.84 13.18 -17.91
C THR A 4 -8.28 11.86 -18.42
N CYS A 5 -7.18 11.90 -19.17
CA CYS A 5 -6.46 10.72 -19.61
C CYS A 5 -5.96 9.89 -18.42
N ASP A 6 -5.33 10.55 -17.43
CA ASP A 6 -4.82 9.90 -16.22
C ASP A 6 -5.94 9.19 -15.46
N ILE A 7 -7.12 9.83 -15.33
CA ILE A 7 -8.28 9.22 -14.66
C ILE A 7 -8.81 8.03 -15.47
N CYS A 8 -8.99 8.16 -16.78
CA CYS A 8 -9.51 7.07 -17.62
C CYS A 8 -8.57 5.85 -17.65
N LEU A 9 -7.26 6.07 -17.79
CA LEU A 9 -6.29 4.97 -17.78
C LEU A 9 -6.17 4.36 -16.39
N ALA A 10 -6.19 5.17 -15.32
CA ALA A 10 -6.13 4.65 -13.95
C ALA A 10 -7.37 3.83 -13.59
N THR A 11 -8.59 4.26 -13.98
CA THR A 11 -9.81 3.50 -13.71
C THR A 11 -9.85 2.21 -14.51
N LEU A 12 -9.47 2.23 -15.78
CA LEU A 12 -9.40 1.03 -16.61
C LEU A 12 -8.37 0.04 -16.06
N GLY A 13 -7.18 0.52 -15.73
CA GLY A 13 -6.14 -0.31 -15.11
C GLY A 13 -6.58 -0.90 -13.77
N LEU A 14 -7.30 -0.13 -12.95
CA LEU A 14 -7.84 -0.60 -11.68
C LEU A 14 -8.88 -1.70 -11.86
N ILE A 15 -9.79 -1.58 -12.83
CA ILE A 15 -10.80 -2.61 -13.11
C ILE A 15 -10.14 -3.91 -13.57
N VAL A 16 -9.17 -3.82 -14.48
CA VAL A 16 -8.45 -5.00 -15.01
C VAL A 16 -7.62 -5.68 -13.93
N THR A 17 -6.99 -4.92 -13.04
CA THR A 17 -6.17 -5.47 -11.95
C THR A 17 -6.97 -5.85 -10.71
N LEU A 18 -8.23 -5.42 -10.58
CA LEU A 18 -9.12 -5.69 -9.45
C LEU A 18 -9.12 -7.16 -8.97
N PRO A 19 -9.30 -8.18 -9.84
CA PRO A 19 -9.30 -9.58 -9.39
C PRO A 19 -7.95 -9.99 -8.79
N LEU A 20 -6.83 -9.55 -9.37
CA LEU A 20 -5.49 -9.81 -8.84
C LEU A 20 -5.29 -9.13 -7.48
N LEU A 21 -5.71 -7.87 -7.36
CA LEU A 21 -5.65 -7.10 -6.11
C LEU A 21 -6.48 -7.77 -5.00
N ALA A 22 -7.63 -8.35 -5.35
CA ALA A 22 -8.48 -9.09 -4.41
C ALA A 22 -7.84 -10.40 -3.92
N ILE A 23 -7.17 -11.15 -4.82
CA ILE A 23 -6.42 -12.35 -4.44
C ILE A 23 -5.27 -11.99 -3.49
N ILE A 24 -4.48 -10.95 -3.82
CA ILE A 24 -3.40 -10.46 -2.96
C ILE A 24 -3.96 -10.02 -1.61
N ALA A 25 -5.08 -9.31 -1.59
CA ALA A 25 -5.74 -8.89 -0.36
C ALA A 25 -6.16 -10.07 0.52
N LEU A 26 -6.66 -11.15 -0.09
CA LEU A 26 -7.02 -12.37 0.62
C LEU A 26 -5.78 -13.06 1.20
N LEU A 27 -4.71 -13.20 0.42
CA LEU A 27 -3.45 -13.82 0.87
C LEU A 27 -2.86 -13.07 2.07
N ILE A 28 -2.81 -11.73 2.01
CA ILE A 28 -2.32 -10.90 3.13
C ILE A 28 -3.17 -11.09 4.39
N LYS A 29 -4.50 -11.18 4.23
CA LYS A 29 -5.41 -11.37 5.36
C LYS A 29 -5.30 -12.77 5.98
N LEU A 30 -4.95 -13.78 5.18
CA LEU A 30 -4.69 -15.14 5.65
C LEU A 30 -3.33 -15.25 6.36
N ASP A 31 -2.33 -14.51 5.91
CA ASP A 31 -0.97 -14.53 6.47
C ASP A 31 -0.87 -13.81 7.83
N SER A 32 -1.52 -12.66 7.98
CA SER A 32 -1.46 -11.89 9.24
C SER A 32 -2.79 -11.20 9.57
N SER A 33 -3.19 -11.26 10.84
CA SER A 33 -4.37 -10.54 11.33
C SER A 33 -4.13 -9.02 11.31
N GLY A 34 -4.70 -8.33 10.33
CA GLY A 34 -4.64 -6.86 10.27
C GLY A 34 -5.15 -6.25 8.95
N PRO A 35 -5.07 -4.92 8.81
CA PRO A 35 -5.49 -4.23 7.60
C PRO A 35 -4.59 -4.57 6.40
N VAL A 36 -5.20 -4.91 5.27
CA VAL A 36 -4.51 -5.27 4.01
C VAL A 36 -3.76 -4.09 3.39
N ILE A 37 -4.28 -2.88 3.56
CA ILE A 37 -3.74 -1.66 2.95
C ILE A 37 -3.09 -0.79 4.03
N PHE A 38 -1.84 -0.42 3.79
CA PHE A 38 -1.07 0.52 4.59
C PHE A 38 -1.07 1.92 3.95
N ARG A 39 -1.22 2.95 4.78
CA ARG A 39 -1.21 4.37 4.38
C ARG A 39 0.12 5.02 4.75
N GLN A 40 0.88 5.48 3.75
CA GLN A 40 2.12 6.22 3.95
C GLN A 40 1.97 7.67 3.49
N ILE A 41 2.16 8.64 4.40
CA ILE A 41 2.13 10.06 4.04
C ILE A 41 3.45 10.45 3.35
N ARG A 42 3.34 11.09 2.19
CA ARG A 42 4.47 11.69 1.45
C ARG A 42 4.12 13.10 1.03
N VAL A 43 5.14 13.93 0.81
CA VAL A 43 4.96 15.29 0.29
C VAL A 43 4.77 15.20 -1.21
N GLY A 44 3.65 15.73 -1.72
CA GLY A 44 3.28 15.71 -3.13
C GLY A 44 3.50 17.06 -3.81
N GLN A 45 2.82 17.23 -4.95
CA GLN A 45 2.93 18.46 -5.74
C GLN A 45 2.49 19.69 -4.93
N GLY A 46 3.31 20.74 -4.97
CA GLY A 46 3.02 22.01 -4.27
C GLY A 46 3.09 21.89 -2.75
N PHE A 47 3.94 21.00 -2.23
CA PHE A 47 4.12 20.74 -0.78
C PHE A 47 2.86 20.24 -0.07
N ARG A 48 1.86 19.78 -0.81
CA ARG A 48 0.65 19.21 -0.22
C ARG A 48 0.91 17.76 0.17
N PRO A 49 0.76 17.38 1.45
CA PRO A 49 0.89 15.99 1.84
C PRO A 49 -0.20 15.14 1.17
N PHE A 50 0.17 13.96 0.69
CA PHE A 50 -0.74 12.96 0.16
C PHE A 50 -0.45 11.59 0.76
N ALA A 51 -1.49 10.80 0.96
CA ALA A 51 -1.37 9.44 1.46
C ALA A 51 -1.24 8.46 0.28
N ILE A 52 -0.15 7.71 0.26
CA ILE A 52 0.05 6.57 -0.63
C ILE A 52 -0.59 5.34 0.01
N LEU A 53 -1.45 4.67 -0.74
CA LEU A 53 -2.02 3.37 -0.39
C LEU A 53 -1.14 2.28 -0.99
N LYS A 54 -0.62 1.37 -0.16
CA LYS A 54 0.14 0.20 -0.61
C LYS A 54 -0.33 -1.05 0.10
N PHE A 55 -0.18 -2.21 -0.54
CA PHE A 55 -0.38 -3.47 0.16
C PHE A 55 0.63 -3.60 1.28
N ARG A 56 0.15 -4.17 2.37
CA ARG A 56 0.98 -4.53 3.50
C ARG A 56 1.88 -5.70 3.12
N THR A 57 3.18 -5.51 3.24
CA THR A 57 4.18 -6.59 3.11
C THR A 57 4.79 -6.98 4.45
N MET A 58 4.74 -6.10 5.45
CA MET A 58 5.34 -6.34 6.78
C MET A 58 4.31 -6.91 7.76
N VAL A 59 4.69 -7.92 8.54
CA VAL A 59 3.86 -8.59 9.57
C VAL A 59 3.37 -7.60 10.65
N ALA A 60 2.16 -7.79 11.16
CA ALA A 60 1.52 -6.91 12.16
C ALA A 60 1.99 -7.07 13.57
N ASN A 61 2.37 -8.29 13.92
CA ASN A 61 2.81 -8.61 15.26
C ASN A 61 4.31 -8.40 15.32
N ASP A 62 4.71 -7.21 15.76
CA ASP A 62 5.67 -7.22 16.87
C ASP A 62 5.35 -6.09 17.86
N SER A 63 5.28 -6.47 19.12
CA SER A 63 4.80 -5.69 20.27
C SER A 63 5.92 -4.80 20.82
N VAL A 64 6.82 -4.34 19.96
CA VAL A 64 8.06 -3.68 20.36
C VAL A 64 8.23 -2.48 19.46
N GLY A 65 8.59 -1.33 20.05
CA GLY A 65 8.78 -0.04 19.38
C GLY A 65 9.82 -0.08 18.26
N GLY A 66 9.44 -0.71 17.14
CA GLY A 66 10.27 -0.92 15.97
C GLY A 66 10.26 0.32 15.09
N SER A 67 11.46 0.72 14.68
CA SER A 67 11.74 1.84 13.77
C SER A 67 10.72 1.96 12.62
N LEU A 68 10.29 3.21 12.34
CA LEU A 68 9.48 3.58 11.17
C LEU A 68 10.23 3.41 9.84
N ILE A 69 11.51 3.03 9.92
CA ILE A 69 12.42 2.84 8.81
C ILE A 69 12.87 1.39 8.83
N THR A 70 12.74 0.72 7.68
CA THR A 70 13.32 -0.59 7.42
C THR A 70 14.85 -0.50 7.55
N VAL A 71 15.41 -1.19 8.53
CA VAL A 71 16.86 -1.30 8.72
C VAL A 71 17.34 -2.56 8.00
N GLY A 72 18.57 -2.61 7.49
CA GLY A 72 19.02 -3.67 6.56
C GLY A 72 18.94 -5.13 7.06
N GLN A 73 18.59 -5.37 8.32
CA GLN A 73 18.38 -6.69 8.94
C GLN A 73 17.03 -6.73 9.67
N ASP A 74 15.97 -6.24 9.02
CA ASP A 74 14.63 -6.17 9.61
C ASP A 74 13.88 -7.49 9.40
N SER A 75 13.50 -8.15 10.49
CA SER A 75 12.74 -9.42 10.49
C SER A 75 11.31 -9.28 9.94
N ARG A 76 10.88 -8.07 9.62
CA ARG A 76 9.53 -7.76 9.10
C ARG A 76 9.42 -7.85 7.56
N ILE A 77 10.52 -8.07 6.83
CA ILE A 77 10.56 -8.22 5.35
C ILE A 77 10.76 -9.69 5.00
#